data_AF-A0A2G6MPX6-F1
#
_entry.id   AF-A0A2G6MPX6-F1
#
_cell.length_a   1.000
_cell.length_b   1.000
_cell.length_c   1.000
_cell.angle_alpha   90.00
_cell.angle_beta   90.00
_cell.angle_gamma   90.00
#
_symmetry.space_group_name_H-M   'P 1'
#
loop_
_entity.id
_entity.type
_entity.pdbx_description
1 polymer ?
#
loop_
_entity_poly.entity_id
_entity_poly.type
_entity_poly.pdbx_seq_one_letter_code
_entity_poly.pdbx_strand_id
1 'polypeptide(L)'
;MITLRLDPALEQQVNLTAQNLGITRSEFVRKSIVNYIQNQKSKSAWEIGQGLFGKYSSGQANLSSDRKEILKDRVRAKRGYE
;
A
#
# COMPACT_ATOMS: atom_id res chain seq x y z
N MET A 1 2.14 29.41 -0.31
CA MET A 1 0.67 29.54 -0.18
C MET A 1 0.07 29.13 -1.51
N ILE A 2 -0.84 28.15 -1.53
CA ILE A 2 -1.54 27.74 -2.76
C ILE A 2 -2.84 28.52 -2.80
N THR A 3 -3.14 29.17 -3.93
CA THR A 3 -4.42 29.82 -4.17
C THR A 3 -5.30 28.86 -4.96
N LEU A 4 -6.37 28.37 -4.33
CA LEU A 4 -7.33 27.44 -4.93
C LEU A 4 -8.66 28.16 -5.10
N ARG A 5 -9.17 28.21 -6.33
CA ARG A 5 -10.54 28.67 -6.59
C ARG A 5 -11.49 27.50 -6.33
N LEU A 6 -12.46 27.72 -5.46
CA LEU A 6 -13.53 26.77 -5.17
C LEU A 6 -14.84 27.34 -5.71
N ASP A 7 -15.75 26.46 -6.12
CA ASP A 7 -17.12 26.88 -6.40
C ASP A 7 -17.77 27.47 -5.14
N PRO A 8 -18.62 28.50 -5.26
CA PRO A 8 -19.20 29.20 -4.11
C PRO A 8 -19.93 28.27 -3.13
N ALA A 9 -20.62 27.25 -3.65
CA ALA A 9 -21.31 26.26 -2.84
C ALA A 9 -20.35 25.42 -1.98
N LEU A 10 -19.21 25.02 -2.54
CA LEU A 10 -18.19 24.25 -1.85
C LEU A 10 -17.49 25.09 -0.78
N GLU A 11 -17.20 26.36 -1.08
CA GLU A 11 -16.62 27.29 -0.10
C GLU A 11 -17.56 27.49 1.10
N GLN A 12 -18.86 27.61 0.87
CA GLN A 12 -19.84 27.70 1.94
C GLN A 12 -19.87 26.42 2.79
N GLN A 13 -19.84 25.24 2.18
CA GLN A 13 -19.78 23.97 2.91
C GLN A 13 -18.51 23.83 3.75
N VAL A 14 -17.36 24.22 3.19
CA VAL A 14 -16.07 24.26 3.91
C VAL A 14 -16.17 25.17 5.13
N ASN A 15 -16.76 26.35 4.98
CA ASN A 15 -16.92 27.31 6.08
C ASN A 15 -17.80 26.75 7.19
N LEU A 16 -18.99 26.23 6.85
CA LEU A 16 -19.93 25.66 7.81
C LEU A 16 -19.32 24.47 8.55
N THR A 17 -18.65 23.58 7.82
CA THR A 17 -18.02 22.39 8.42
C THR A 17 -16.88 22.77 9.36
N ALA A 18 -16.03 23.74 8.96
CA ALA A 18 -14.96 24.23 9.82
C ALA A 18 -15.50 24.89 11.09
N GLN A 19 -16.58 25.68 10.98
CA GLN A 19 -17.27 26.28 12.13
C GLN A 19 -17.83 25.23 13.08
N ASN A 20 -18.54 24.22 12.56
CA ASN A 20 -19.10 23.13 13.35
C ASN A 20 -18.02 22.32 14.09
N LEU A 21 -16.83 22.21 13.49
CA LEU A 21 -15.67 21.52 14.08
C LEU A 21 -14.84 22.43 15.01
N GLY A 22 -15.15 23.73 15.11
CA GLY A 22 -14.40 24.68 15.91
C GLY A 22 -12.97 24.94 15.41
N ILE A 23 -12.68 24.71 14.12
CA ILE A 23 -11.35 24.89 13.53
C ILE A 23 -11.37 25.93 12.42
N THR A 24 -10.19 26.43 12.04
CA THR A 24 -10.09 27.39 10.94
C THR A 24 -10.31 26.71 9.58
N ARG A 25 -10.78 27.49 8.60
CA ARG A 25 -10.96 27.05 7.21
C ARG A 25 -9.69 26.44 6.62
N SER A 26 -8.56 27.13 6.82
CA SER A 26 -7.25 26.69 6.35
C SER A 26 -6.82 25.37 7.01
N GLU A 27 -7.14 25.17 8.28
CA GLU A 27 -6.82 23.94 8.98
C GLU A 27 -7.70 22.78 8.54
N PHE A 28 -8.99 23.01 8.34
CA PHE A 28 -9.91 22.03 7.76
C PHE A 28 -9.41 21.56 6.38
N VAL A 29 -9.11 22.50 5.48
CA VAL A 29 -8.59 22.18 4.13
C VAL A 29 -7.28 21.41 4.21
N ARG A 30 -6.35 21.81 5.10
CA ARG A 30 -5.08 21.10 5.30
C ARG A 30 -5.30 19.65 5.75
N LYS A 31 -6.14 19.43 6.76
CA LYS A 31 -6.45 18.09 7.27
C LYS A 31 -7.12 17.24 6.21
N SER A 32 -8.06 17.79 5.45
CA SER A 32 -8.75 17.10 4.36
C SER A 32 -7.79 16.65 3.26
N ILE A 33 -6.84 17.51 2.84
CA ILE A 33 -5.84 17.16 1.82
C ILE A 33 -4.92 16.04 2.33
N VAL A 34 -4.43 16.14 3.57
CA VAL A 34 -3.58 15.10 4.18
C VAL A 34 -4.32 13.77 4.25
N ASN A 35 -5.55 13.77 4.74
CA ASN A 35 -6.39 12.58 4.84
C ASN A 35 -6.66 11.96 3.45
N TYR A 36 -6.97 12.79 2.45
CA TYR A 36 -7.17 12.33 1.08
C TYR A 36 -5.91 11.64 0.54
N ILE A 37 -4.73 12.26 0.66
CA ILE A 37 -3.46 11.67 0.21
C ILE A 37 -3.16 10.36 0.95
N GLN A 38 -3.40 10.30 2.26
CA GLN A 38 -3.19 9.08 3.05
C GLN A 38 -4.10 7.94 2.58
N ASN A 39 -5.37 8.24 2.28
CA ASN A 39 -6.32 7.24 1.79
C ASN A 39 -6.05 6.84 0.33
N GLN A 40 -5.39 7.70 -0.47
CA GLN A 40 -4.95 7.39 -1.83
C GLN A 40 -3.66 6.59 -1.89
N LYS A 41 -2.91 6.44 -0.77
CA LYS A 41 -1.85 5.44 -0.70
C LYS A 41 -2.50 4.06 -0.72
N SER A 42 -2.75 3.55 -1.92
CA SER A 42 -2.95 2.12 -2.15
C SER A 42 -1.83 1.41 -1.41
N LYS A 43 -2.19 0.50 -0.48
CA LYS A 43 -1.23 -0.34 0.23
C LYS A 43 -0.18 -0.81 -0.77
N SER A 44 1.09 -0.58 -0.46
CA SER A 44 2.17 -1.00 -1.35
C SER A 44 2.03 -2.50 -1.64
N ALA A 45 2.47 -2.97 -2.81
CA ALA A 45 2.42 -4.38 -3.15
C ALA A 45 3.06 -5.27 -2.07
N TRP A 46 4.05 -4.72 -1.36
CA TRP A 46 4.66 -5.34 -0.18
C TRP A 46 3.69 -5.45 1.01
N GLU A 47 2.99 -4.36 1.38
CA GLU A 47 1.99 -4.37 2.47
C GLU A 47 0.79 -5.26 2.16
N ILE A 48 0.39 -5.36 0.89
CA ILE A 48 -0.68 -6.28 0.46
C ILE A 48 -0.22 -7.73 0.57
N GLY A 49 1.01 -8.03 0.15
CA GLY A 49 1.58 -9.37 0.18
C GLY A 49 2.11 -9.82 1.53
N GLN A 50 2.24 -8.94 2.53
CA GLN A 50 2.87 -9.23 3.82
C GLN A 50 2.26 -10.45 4.53
N GLY A 51 0.94 -10.65 4.45
CA GLY A 51 0.27 -11.81 5.04
C GLY A 51 0.38 -13.11 4.21
N LEU A 52 0.90 -13.02 2.99
CA LEU A 52 1.13 -14.15 2.07
C LEU A 52 2.61 -14.56 2.05
N PHE A 53 3.54 -13.59 2.19
CA PHE A 53 4.97 -13.87 2.27
C PHE A 53 5.32 -14.61 3.55
N GLY A 54 6.15 -15.66 3.46
CA GLY A 54 6.65 -16.41 4.61
C GLY A 54 5.62 -17.31 5.31
N LYS A 55 4.35 -17.33 4.89
CA LYS A 55 3.31 -18.21 5.46
C LYS A 55 3.60 -19.70 5.23
N TYR A 56 4.26 -20.02 4.13
CA TYR A 56 4.69 -21.37 3.79
C TYR A 56 6.20 -21.38 3.62
N SER A 57 6.88 -22.03 4.56
CA SER A 57 8.31 -22.33 4.48
C SER A 57 8.45 -23.71 3.84
N SER A 58 9.29 -23.83 2.82
CA SER A 58 9.65 -25.10 2.20
C SER A 58 10.66 -25.90 3.03
N GLY A 59 11.08 -25.39 4.19
CA GLY A 59 12.20 -25.93 4.98
C GLY A 59 13.59 -25.72 4.36
N GLN A 60 13.67 -25.21 3.13
CA GLN A 60 14.93 -24.97 2.41
C GLN A 60 15.10 -23.48 2.10
N ALA A 61 16.12 -22.87 2.71
CA ALA A 61 16.44 -21.46 2.53
C ALA A 61 17.11 -21.13 1.17
N ASN A 62 17.61 -22.15 0.47
CA ASN A 62 18.38 -21.99 -0.76
C ASN A 62 17.58 -22.21 -2.06
N LEU A 63 16.26 -22.38 -1.98
CA LEU A 63 15.41 -22.61 -3.17
C LEU A 63 15.54 -21.52 -4.25
N SER A 64 15.80 -20.27 -3.83
CA SER A 64 15.98 -19.15 -4.77
C SER A 64 17.38 -19.12 -5.38
N SER A 65 18.41 -19.28 -4.54
CA SER A 65 19.82 -19.21 -4.93
C SER A 65 20.23 -20.38 -5.83
N ASP A 66 19.86 -21.61 -5.43
CA ASP A 66 20.33 -22.83 -6.08
C ASP A 66 19.25 -23.43 -7.00
N ARG A 67 18.33 -22.58 -7.48
CA ARG A 67 17.12 -22.99 -8.21
C ARG A 67 17.39 -23.97 -9.36
N LYS A 68 18.53 -23.81 -10.04
CA LYS A 68 18.88 -24.63 -11.22
C LYS A 68 19.37 -26.01 -10.84
N GLU A 69 20.10 -26.14 -9.74
CA GLU A 69 20.64 -27.43 -9.29
C GLU A 69 19.53 -28.26 -8.65
N ILE A 70 18.76 -27.67 -7.75
CA ILE A 70 17.61 -28.30 -7.09
C ILE A 70 16.61 -28.84 -8.14
N LEU A 71 16.37 -28.09 -9.21
CA LEU A 71 15.44 -28.50 -10.27
C LEU A 71 16.00 -29.65 -11.12
N LYS A 72 17.31 -29.67 -11.41
CA LYS A 72 17.96 -30.80 -12.07
C LYS A 72 17.88 -32.06 -11.22
N ASP A 73 18.16 -31.95 -9.93
CA ASP A 73 18.14 -33.09 -9.01
C ASP A 73 16.73 -33.65 -8.85
N ARG A 74 15.71 -32.80 -8.71
CA ARG A 74 14.31 -33.25 -8.70
C ARG A 74 13.89 -33.95 -10.00
N VAL A 75 14.35 -33.46 -11.16
CA VAL A 75 14.05 -34.09 -12.45
C VAL A 75 14.76 -35.44 -12.61
N ARG A 76 16.01 -35.56 -12.15
CA ARG A 76 16.76 -36.82 -12.13
C ARG A 76 16.11 -37.85 -11.20
N ALA A 77 15.80 -37.45 -9.96
CA ALA A 77 15.12 -38.29 -8.99
C ALA A 77 13.75 -38.79 -9.51
N LYS A 78 12.98 -37.94 -10.20
CA LYS A 78 11.71 -38.34 -10.83
C LYS A 78 11.89 -39.33 -11.99
N ARG A 79 13.02 -39.25 -12.70
CA ARG A 79 13.34 -40.12 -13.85
C ARG A 79 14.08 -41.39 -13.44
N GLY A 80 14.39 -41.59 -12.15
CA GLY A 80 15.02 -42.80 -11.62
C GLY A 80 16.48 -43.00 -12.01
N TYR A 81 17.19 -41.94 -12.39
CA TYR A 81 18.63 -42.00 -12.60
C TYR A 81 19.34 -41.66 -11.28
N GLU A 82 20.17 -42.59 -10.81
CA GLU A 82 21.11 -42.38 -9.69
C GLU A 82 22.14 -41.27 -10.00
#